data_AF-A0A962TTB7-F1
#
_entry.id   AF-A0A962TTB7-F1
#
_cell.length_a   1.000
_cell.length_b   1.000
_cell.length_c   1.000
_cell.angle_alpha   90.00
_cell.angle_beta   90.00
_cell.angle_gamma   90.00
#
_symmetry.space_group_name_H-M   'P 1'
#
loop_
_entity.id
_entity.type
_entity.pdbx_description
1 polymer ?
#
loop_
_entity_poly.entity_id
_entity_poly.type
_entity_poly.pdbx_seq_one_letter_code
_entity_poly.pdbx_strand_id
1 'polypeptide(L)'
;MTTIKNRIILCFMAMTAVFLCFIAIGTPFAHAQGGKGMTIIRDTEIENTLREWSTPIFKAAGLNPEAINIILVQSDQMNAFVAGGSNIFIYTGLINKTDNPGELIGVIAHETGHIAGGHLIRSRDAMERASYESIVGMLVGVGAALASGEAGAVPAIAIGGGSMAQRRLLAHSRVQESSADQAALTFLEQAKINPTGMLTFMEKLKAEIYMPSNQQSEYIQTHPLVENRIEALETRDEASPYKNQPYPASWVEAHARMKAKLAAFINPGSIPWIYSDRDMSIPARYARAIAAYRNNQVDSALSQIDDLLKAEPQNPYFLELKGQMLVDFGRGSAGLPFYRKAIDLLPKAPLLRIALGHALIESAPASSSPDASLREAIDQLERAAQDEPNSTQLHRFLAIAYGKLGDENMAKVHLAEEALLQRRFDYAKEQAEGVLKHAEKNSKAWLRAKDVLSFVENNEKG
;
A
#
# COMPACT_ATOMS: atom_id res chain seq x y z
N MET A 1 -72.86 41.17 40.30
CA MET A 1 -71.55 41.84 40.43
C MET A 1 -70.50 40.79 40.70
N THR A 2 -69.52 40.71 39.80
CA THR A 2 -68.13 40.31 40.07
C THR A 2 -67.90 39.07 40.92
N THR A 3 -67.75 37.94 40.25
CA THR A 3 -67.02 36.78 40.79
C THR A 3 -65.95 36.41 39.77
N ILE A 4 -64.74 36.93 39.98
CA ILE A 4 -63.63 36.24 40.66
C ILE A 4 -62.92 35.30 39.68
N LYS A 5 -61.66 35.70 39.40
CA LYS A 5 -60.49 34.83 39.24
C LYS A 5 -60.82 33.37 38.92
N ASN A 6 -60.80 33.06 37.63
CA ASN A 6 -60.24 31.83 37.11
C ASN A 6 -60.14 32.02 35.59
N ARG A 7 -58.92 31.95 35.06
CA ARG A 7 -58.47 30.73 34.37
C ARG A 7 -59.36 30.51 33.15
N ILE A 8 -58.86 30.68 31.94
CA ILE A 8 -57.94 29.74 31.26
C ILE A 8 -58.54 29.63 29.85
N ILE A 9 -57.68 29.58 28.84
CA ILE A 9 -57.93 29.03 27.50
C ILE A 9 -58.60 29.95 26.46
N LEU A 10 -57.99 29.91 25.28
CA LEU A 10 -58.47 30.32 23.95
C LEU A 10 -58.39 31.81 23.59
N CYS A 11 -57.20 32.22 23.17
CA CYS A 11 -56.95 32.75 21.82
C CYS A 11 -55.56 33.38 21.83
N PHE A 12 -54.61 32.78 21.13
CA PHE A 12 -53.83 33.48 20.11
C PHE A 12 -53.06 32.45 19.32
N MET A 13 -53.66 32.11 18.19
CA MET A 13 -53.05 31.45 17.06
C MET A 13 -52.05 32.43 16.42
N ALA A 14 -50.99 31.87 15.83
CA ALA A 14 -50.11 32.45 14.81
C ALA A 14 -48.84 33.19 15.26
N MET A 15 -47.76 32.77 14.60
CA MET A 15 -46.46 33.43 14.39
C MET A 15 -45.53 33.55 15.59
N THR A 16 -44.66 32.55 15.77
CA THR A 16 -43.22 32.60 15.45
C THR A 16 -42.50 31.48 16.19
N ALA A 17 -42.02 30.46 15.48
CA ALA A 17 -41.10 29.47 16.04
C ALA A 17 -39.99 29.21 15.01
N VAL A 18 -39.02 30.12 15.00
CA VAL A 18 -37.71 29.88 14.40
C VAL A 18 -36.89 29.06 15.40
N PHE A 19 -36.48 27.90 14.91
CA PHE A 19 -35.41 27.01 15.36
C PHE A 19 -34.48 27.56 16.44
N LEU A 20 -34.55 26.96 17.63
CA LEU A 20 -33.48 26.91 18.63
C LEU A 20 -33.63 25.58 19.38
N CYS A 21 -32.89 24.56 18.93
CA CYS A 21 -32.66 23.34 19.69
C CYS A 21 -31.19 22.96 19.56
N PHE A 22 -30.38 23.60 20.42
CA PHE A 22 -29.15 22.99 20.93
C PHE A 22 -29.56 22.10 22.10
N ILE A 23 -29.21 20.81 22.05
CA ILE A 23 -28.69 20.00 23.18
C ILE A 23 -28.32 18.61 22.62
N ALA A 24 -27.01 18.39 22.63
CA ALA A 24 -26.25 17.15 22.83
C ALA A 24 -26.99 15.80 22.81
N ILE A 25 -26.61 14.94 21.84
CA ILE A 25 -26.14 13.56 22.11
C ILE A 25 -24.97 13.29 21.17
N GLY A 26 -23.78 13.73 21.56
CA GLY A 26 -22.53 13.17 21.05
C GLY A 26 -22.09 12.08 22.01
N THR A 27 -22.35 10.82 21.67
CA THR A 27 -21.65 9.69 22.31
C THR A 27 -20.45 9.35 21.44
N PRO A 28 -19.21 9.44 21.97
CA PRO A 28 -18.08 8.83 21.32
C PRO A 28 -18.22 7.33 21.54
N PHE A 29 -18.60 6.59 20.50
CA PHE A 29 -18.35 5.15 20.48
C PHE A 29 -16.85 4.95 20.35
N ALA A 30 -16.17 4.96 21.50
CA ALA A 30 -14.88 4.34 21.68
C ALA A 30 -15.05 2.83 21.48
N HIS A 31 -14.90 2.37 20.24
CA HIS A 31 -14.54 0.98 19.98
C HIS A 31 -13.02 0.89 20.10
N ALA A 32 -12.56 0.51 21.29
CA ALA A 32 -11.21 0.03 21.49
C ALA A 32 -11.10 -1.41 20.94
N GLN A 33 -9.96 -1.67 20.28
CA GLN A 33 -9.50 -2.93 19.68
C GLN A 33 -10.10 -3.34 18.33
N GLY A 34 -9.67 -2.62 17.28
CA GLY A 34 -9.33 -3.21 16.00
C GLY A 34 -7.94 -2.68 15.62
N GLY A 35 -6.98 -3.55 15.30
CA GLY A 35 -5.64 -3.12 14.89
C GLY A 35 -5.74 -2.08 13.76
N LYS A 36 -4.99 -0.98 13.85
CA LYS A 36 -4.89 -0.03 12.72
C LYS A 36 -4.41 -0.84 11.51
N GLY A 37 -5.29 -1.06 10.53
CA GLY A 37 -4.91 -1.69 9.28
C GLY A 37 -3.77 -0.92 8.63
N MET A 38 -2.84 -1.62 7.99
CA MET A 38 -1.78 -0.98 7.20
C MET A 38 -2.42 -0.09 6.13
N THR A 39 -2.03 1.18 6.07
CA THR A 39 -2.48 2.09 5.01
C THR A 39 -1.61 1.88 3.79
N ILE A 40 -2.21 1.36 2.71
CA ILE A 40 -1.49 1.10 1.45
C ILE A 40 -1.53 2.37 0.60
N ILE A 41 -0.37 2.75 0.03
CA ILE A 41 -0.25 3.83 -0.95
C ILE A 41 -0.23 3.22 -2.34
N ARG A 42 -0.99 3.83 -3.26
CA ARG A 42 -0.93 3.54 -4.69
C ARG A 42 -0.42 4.76 -5.43
N ASP A 43 0.67 4.61 -6.19
CA ASP A 43 1.30 5.72 -6.91
C ASP A 43 2.00 5.23 -8.18
N THR A 44 1.58 5.75 -9.33
CA THR A 44 2.08 5.31 -10.65
C THR A 44 3.59 5.50 -10.79
N GLU A 45 4.14 6.62 -10.29
CA GLU A 45 5.55 6.96 -10.44
C GLU A 45 6.43 6.08 -9.57
N ILE A 46 6.08 5.97 -8.29
CA ILE A 46 6.85 5.18 -7.33
C ILE A 46 6.76 3.70 -7.69
N GLU A 47 5.57 3.17 -7.98
CA GLU A 47 5.41 1.75 -8.34
C GLU A 47 6.17 1.39 -9.62
N ASN A 48 6.10 2.22 -10.67
CA ASN A 48 6.84 1.97 -11.90
C ASN A 48 8.35 2.05 -11.70
N THR A 49 8.82 3.03 -10.91
CA THR A 49 10.26 3.19 -10.60
C THR A 49 10.78 1.97 -9.85
N LEU A 50 10.08 1.55 -8.79
CA LEU A 50 10.45 0.36 -8.03
C LEU A 50 10.40 -0.89 -8.89
N ARG A 51 9.40 -1.03 -9.76
CA ARG A 51 9.29 -2.13 -10.71
C ARG A 51 10.45 -2.17 -11.70
N GLU A 52 10.86 -1.02 -12.24
CA GLU A 52 12.00 -0.91 -13.15
C GLU A 52 13.28 -1.41 -12.48
N TRP A 53 13.55 -0.94 -11.26
CA TRP A 53 14.76 -1.30 -10.51
C TRP A 53 14.76 -2.75 -10.05
N SER A 54 13.61 -3.29 -9.67
CA SER A 54 13.50 -4.64 -9.08
C SER A 54 13.43 -5.76 -10.13
N THR A 55 12.89 -5.50 -11.32
CA THR A 55 12.76 -6.50 -12.39
C THR A 55 14.04 -7.24 -12.73
N PRO A 56 15.21 -6.59 -12.94
CA PRO A 56 16.45 -7.29 -13.21
C PRO A 56 16.92 -8.15 -12.03
N ILE A 57 16.64 -7.74 -10.79
CA ILE A 57 16.94 -8.52 -9.57
C ILE A 57 16.07 -9.76 -9.51
N PHE A 58 14.77 -9.63 -9.76
CA PHE A 58 13.83 -10.76 -9.77
C PHE A 58 14.21 -11.79 -10.83
N LYS A 59 14.62 -11.33 -12.03
CA LYS A 59 15.12 -12.20 -13.10
C LYS A 59 16.41 -12.92 -12.70
N ALA A 60 17.36 -12.21 -12.07
CA ALA A 60 18.58 -12.81 -11.54
C ALA A 60 18.29 -13.87 -10.45
N ALA A 61 17.26 -13.66 -9.65
CA ALA A 61 16.78 -14.62 -8.67
C ALA A 61 16.04 -15.83 -9.26
N GLY A 62 15.85 -15.89 -10.58
CA GLY A 62 15.08 -16.94 -11.25
C GLY A 62 13.58 -16.86 -10.99
N LEU A 63 13.09 -15.72 -10.50
CA LEU A 63 11.68 -15.49 -10.20
C LEU A 63 10.99 -14.82 -11.39
N ASN A 64 9.69 -15.09 -11.56
CA ASN A 64 8.86 -14.35 -12.52
C ASN A 64 8.55 -12.95 -11.95
N PRO A 65 9.02 -11.85 -12.57
CA PRO A 65 8.79 -10.50 -12.06
C PRO A 65 7.31 -10.15 -11.91
N GLU A 66 6.45 -10.66 -12.81
CA GLU A 66 5.00 -10.41 -12.81
C GLU A 66 4.28 -11.12 -11.65
N ALA A 67 4.91 -12.14 -11.05
CA ALA A 67 4.35 -12.83 -9.90
C ALA A 67 4.71 -12.15 -8.57
N ILE A 68 5.60 -11.16 -8.58
CA ILE A 68 6.06 -10.45 -7.38
C ILE A 68 5.39 -9.09 -7.31
N ASN A 69 4.70 -8.81 -6.20
CA ASN A 69 4.08 -7.52 -5.95
C ASN A 69 4.97 -6.69 -5.02
N ILE A 70 5.14 -5.41 -5.32
CA ILE A 70 5.74 -4.44 -4.40
C ILE A 70 4.60 -3.57 -3.87
N ILE A 71 4.42 -3.53 -2.55
CA ILE A 71 3.31 -2.85 -1.89
C ILE A 71 3.88 -1.75 -1.00
N LEU A 72 3.47 -0.51 -1.26
CA LEU A 72 3.87 0.64 -0.46
C LEU A 72 2.95 0.77 0.76
N VAL A 73 3.54 0.88 1.93
CA VAL A 73 2.82 1.08 3.20
C VAL A 73 3.16 2.46 3.75
N GLN A 74 2.13 3.27 4.01
CA GLN A 74 2.29 4.56 4.65
C GLN A 74 2.67 4.35 6.12
N SER A 75 3.94 4.56 6.42
CA SER A 75 4.52 4.52 7.76
C SER A 75 5.78 5.38 7.79
N ASP A 76 6.00 6.10 8.88
CA ASP A 76 7.24 6.85 9.12
C ASP A 76 8.38 5.94 9.60
N GLN A 77 8.06 4.71 9.99
CA GLN A 77 9.02 3.70 10.40
C GLN A 77 9.85 3.23 9.20
N MET A 78 11.11 2.89 9.48
CA MET A 78 11.96 2.21 8.52
C MET A 78 11.68 0.72 8.58
N ASN A 79 11.06 0.19 7.53
CA ASN A 79 10.84 -1.25 7.41
C ASN A 79 10.63 -1.68 5.96
N ALA A 80 10.94 -2.93 5.68
CA ALA A 80 10.48 -3.70 4.54
C ALA A 80 10.38 -5.16 4.97
N PHE A 81 9.49 -5.93 4.34
CA PHE A 81 9.37 -7.35 4.62
C PHE A 81 8.64 -8.08 3.49
N VAL A 82 8.84 -9.39 3.41
CA VAL A 82 8.05 -10.26 2.52
C VAL A 82 6.88 -10.87 3.28
N ALA A 83 5.70 -10.91 2.67
CA ALA A 83 4.56 -11.68 3.19
C ALA A 83 3.64 -12.20 2.07
N GLY A 84 2.85 -13.23 2.37
CA GLY A 84 1.91 -13.81 1.40
C GLY A 84 2.59 -14.46 0.19
N GLY A 85 3.82 -14.97 0.36
CA GLY A 85 4.58 -15.66 -0.66
C GLY A 85 5.43 -14.74 -1.53
N SER A 86 4.76 -13.91 -2.33
CA SER A 86 5.43 -13.11 -3.39
C SER A 86 5.18 -11.61 -3.27
N ASN A 87 4.84 -11.11 -2.08
CA ASN A 87 4.64 -9.67 -1.87
C ASN A 87 5.75 -9.09 -1.01
N ILE A 88 6.41 -8.06 -1.52
CA ILE A 88 7.39 -7.24 -0.80
C ILE A 88 6.66 -5.98 -0.33
N PHE A 89 6.60 -5.78 0.97
CA PHE A 89 6.06 -4.57 1.59
C PHE A 89 7.19 -3.60 1.87
N ILE A 90 7.04 -2.35 1.46
CA ILE A 90 8.04 -1.29 1.64
C ILE A 90 7.38 -0.12 2.36
N TYR A 91 7.92 0.27 3.52
CA TYR A 91 7.40 1.42 4.24
C TYR A 91 7.92 2.72 3.63
N THR A 92 7.09 3.76 3.60
CA THR A 92 7.51 5.09 3.10
C THR A 92 8.69 5.68 3.89
N GLY A 93 8.79 5.36 5.18
CA GLY A 93 9.90 5.76 6.04
C GLY A 93 11.23 5.15 5.62
N LEU A 94 11.23 3.94 5.05
CA LEU A 94 12.42 3.34 4.46
C LEU A 94 12.91 4.17 3.27
N ILE A 95 12.02 4.45 2.30
CA ILE A 95 12.37 5.25 1.11
C ILE A 95 12.93 6.61 1.54
N ASN A 96 12.29 7.28 2.51
CA ASN A 96 12.73 8.59 3.00
C ASN A 96 14.11 8.57 3.68
N LYS A 97 14.46 7.48 4.37
CA LYS A 97 15.74 7.33 5.07
C LYS A 97 16.89 6.83 4.19
N THR A 98 16.61 6.30 3.00
CA THR A 98 17.67 5.96 2.04
C THR A 98 18.30 7.21 1.43
N ASP A 99 19.63 7.21 1.25
CA ASP A 99 20.38 8.37 0.74
C ASP A 99 20.60 8.33 -0.77
N ASN A 100 20.55 7.14 -1.36
CA ASN A 100 20.73 6.92 -2.78
C ASN A 100 19.87 5.73 -3.24
N PRO A 101 19.59 5.57 -4.55
CA PRO A 101 18.80 4.45 -5.05
C PRO A 101 19.38 3.08 -4.69
N GLY A 102 20.70 2.96 -4.60
CA GLY A 102 21.39 1.73 -4.25
C GLY A 102 20.98 1.13 -2.91
N GLU A 103 20.76 1.96 -1.89
CA GLU A 103 20.31 1.49 -0.58
C GLU A 103 18.93 0.84 -0.65
N LEU A 104 17.99 1.48 -1.36
CA LEU A 104 16.64 0.94 -1.54
C LEU A 104 16.66 -0.33 -2.39
N ILE A 105 17.46 -0.34 -3.45
CA ILE A 105 17.66 -1.49 -4.32
C ILE A 105 18.30 -2.67 -3.55
N GLY A 106 19.26 -2.38 -2.67
CA GLY A 106 19.88 -3.36 -1.77
C GLY A 106 18.86 -4.03 -0.85
N VAL A 107 17.96 -3.24 -0.23
CA VAL A 107 16.86 -3.80 0.57
C VAL A 107 15.94 -4.67 -0.29
N ILE A 108 15.54 -4.22 -1.49
CA ILE A 108 14.71 -5.04 -2.39
C ILE A 108 15.41 -6.35 -2.77
N ALA A 109 16.73 -6.32 -3.01
CA ALA A 109 17.50 -7.53 -3.28
C ALA A 109 17.55 -8.48 -2.08
N HIS A 110 17.66 -7.95 -0.86
CA HIS A 110 17.58 -8.71 0.38
C HIS A 110 16.20 -9.38 0.56
N GLU A 111 15.11 -8.63 0.40
CA GLU A 111 13.76 -9.19 0.44
C GLU A 111 13.54 -10.25 -0.66
N THR A 112 14.13 -10.04 -1.84
CA THR A 112 14.12 -11.04 -2.92
C THR A 112 14.85 -12.32 -2.50
N GLY A 113 15.93 -12.21 -1.72
CA GLY A 113 16.63 -13.32 -1.08
C GLY A 113 15.72 -14.14 -0.17
N HIS A 114 14.85 -13.50 0.62
CA HIS A 114 13.85 -14.21 1.43
C HIS A 114 12.82 -14.97 0.60
N ILE A 115 12.37 -14.41 -0.53
CA ILE A 115 11.46 -15.09 -1.48
C ILE A 115 12.15 -16.29 -2.10
N ALA A 116 13.32 -16.08 -2.72
CA ALA A 116 14.07 -17.12 -3.42
C ALA A 116 14.53 -18.24 -2.47
N GLY A 117 14.91 -17.89 -1.24
CA GLY A 117 15.28 -18.84 -0.20
C GLY A 117 14.11 -19.60 0.41
N GLY A 118 12.85 -19.24 0.08
CA GLY A 118 11.65 -19.84 0.65
C GLY A 118 11.56 -19.66 2.17
N HIS A 119 12.20 -18.61 2.72
CA HIS A 119 12.33 -18.42 4.17
C HIS A 119 10.97 -18.28 4.85
N LEU A 120 9.99 -17.65 4.21
CA LEU A 120 8.62 -17.54 4.76
C LEU A 120 7.92 -18.88 4.93
N ILE A 121 8.05 -19.78 3.95
CA ILE A 121 7.44 -21.12 4.01
C ILE A 121 8.16 -21.94 5.07
N ARG A 122 9.50 -21.94 5.04
CA ARG A 122 10.33 -22.66 6.01
C ARG A 122 10.15 -22.16 7.44
N SER A 123 9.96 -20.86 7.65
CA SER A 123 9.69 -20.30 8.98
C SER A 123 8.34 -20.74 9.53
N ARG A 124 7.31 -20.86 8.69
CA ARG A 124 6.01 -21.45 9.10
C ARG A 124 6.18 -22.92 9.48
N ASP A 125 6.86 -23.71 8.64
CA ASP A 125 7.15 -25.11 8.92
C ASP A 125 7.98 -25.29 10.21
N ALA A 126 8.98 -24.42 10.41
CA ALA A 126 9.84 -24.45 11.60
C ALA A 126 9.09 -24.07 12.87
N MET A 127 8.19 -23.07 12.81
CA MET A 127 7.30 -22.73 13.91
C MET A 127 6.33 -23.88 14.22
N GLU A 128 5.71 -24.48 13.21
CA GLU A 128 4.81 -25.62 13.39
C GLU A 128 5.54 -26.81 14.02
N ARG A 129 6.76 -27.12 13.55
CA ARG A 129 7.61 -28.15 14.13
C ARG A 129 8.04 -27.83 15.56
N ALA A 130 8.41 -26.58 15.86
CA ALA A 130 8.79 -26.19 17.22
C ALA A 130 7.58 -26.26 18.18
N SER A 131 6.40 -25.82 17.72
CA SER A 131 5.14 -26.00 18.45
C SER A 131 4.84 -27.49 18.68
N TYR A 132 4.98 -28.33 17.66
CA TYR A 132 4.83 -29.78 17.80
C TYR A 132 5.85 -30.40 18.78
N GLU A 133 7.14 -30.07 18.66
CA GLU A 133 8.22 -30.54 19.54
C GLU A 133 8.02 -30.10 20.99
N SER A 134 7.54 -28.87 21.22
CA SER A 134 7.22 -28.39 22.57
C SER A 134 6.04 -29.13 23.20
N ILE A 135 5.01 -29.45 22.41
CA ILE A 135 3.87 -30.27 22.85
C ILE A 135 4.34 -31.70 23.18
N VAL A 136 5.14 -32.31 22.29
CA VAL A 136 5.70 -33.66 22.50
C VAL A 136 6.65 -33.68 23.71
N GLY A 137 7.53 -32.69 23.84
CA GLY A 137 8.44 -32.56 24.98
C GLY A 137 7.71 -32.38 26.31
N MET A 138 6.59 -31.66 26.31
CA MET A 138 5.70 -31.55 27.45
C MET A 138 5.03 -32.89 27.79
N LEU A 139 4.53 -33.63 26.79
CA LEU A 139 3.90 -34.95 27.00
C LEU A 139 4.89 -36.00 27.53
N VAL A 140 6.11 -36.05 26.98
CA VAL A 140 7.20 -36.91 27.46
C VAL A 140 7.64 -36.50 28.86
N GLY A 141 7.73 -35.19 29.14
CA GLY A 141 8.06 -34.67 30.46
C GLY A 141 7.02 -35.06 31.53
N VAL A 142 5.73 -34.98 31.18
CA VAL A 142 4.62 -35.45 32.04
C VAL A 142 4.67 -36.97 32.22
N GLY A 143 4.89 -37.74 31.14
CA GLY A 143 5.00 -39.20 31.20
C GLY A 143 6.18 -39.69 32.05
N ALA A 144 7.34 -39.02 31.96
CA ALA A 144 8.52 -39.33 32.75
C ALA A 144 8.33 -39.02 34.25
N ALA A 145 7.66 -37.90 34.57
CA ALA A 145 7.32 -37.54 35.96
C ALA A 145 6.33 -38.52 36.60
N LEU A 146 5.39 -39.07 35.81
CA LEU A 146 4.45 -40.08 36.27
C LEU A 146 5.10 -41.46 36.47
N ALA A 147 6.16 -41.78 35.71
CA ALA A 147 6.86 -43.05 35.78
C ALA A 147 7.93 -43.11 36.90
N SER A 148 8.49 -41.98 37.34
CA SER A 148 9.55 -41.94 38.36
C SER A 148 9.06 -41.95 39.82
N GLY A 149 7.76 -41.73 40.07
CA GLY A 149 7.15 -41.86 41.40
C GLY A 149 7.56 -40.83 42.45
N GLU A 150 8.45 -39.89 42.13
CA GLU A 150 8.86 -38.80 43.03
C GLU A 150 7.99 -37.56 42.82
N ALA A 151 7.11 -37.27 43.79
CA ALA A 151 6.25 -36.08 43.83
C ALA A 151 7.01 -34.74 44.04
N GLY A 152 8.28 -34.66 43.63
CA GLY A 152 9.15 -33.49 43.77
C GLY A 152 9.95 -33.14 42.52
N ALA A 153 9.94 -33.97 41.47
CA ALA A 153 10.59 -33.66 40.20
C ALA A 153 9.65 -32.81 39.32
N VAL A 154 9.41 -31.55 39.72
CA VAL A 154 8.96 -30.53 38.77
C VAL A 154 10.01 -30.50 37.65
N PRO A 155 9.65 -30.73 36.38
CA PRO A 155 10.65 -30.94 35.35
C PRO A 155 11.52 -29.68 35.20
N ALA A 156 12.82 -29.84 35.48
CA ALA A 156 13.88 -28.86 35.21
C ALA A 156 13.98 -28.44 33.72
N ILE A 157 13.10 -28.99 32.88
CA ILE A 157 12.89 -28.69 31.46
C ILE A 157 12.29 -27.30 31.26
N ALA A 158 11.53 -26.76 32.23
CA ALA A 158 10.86 -25.46 32.08
C ALA A 158 11.84 -24.26 32.05
N ILE A 159 13.01 -24.36 32.67
CA ILE A 159 13.99 -23.26 32.73
C ILE A 159 15.06 -23.38 31.62
N GLY A 160 15.37 -24.61 31.18
CA GLY A 160 16.31 -24.85 30.06
C GLY A 160 15.68 -24.69 28.67
N GLY A 161 14.40 -25.03 28.50
CA GLY A 161 13.72 -25.07 27.20
C GLY A 161 13.49 -23.70 26.55
N GLY A 162 13.12 -22.67 27.34
CA GLY A 162 12.88 -21.32 26.82
C GLY A 162 14.14 -20.67 26.24
N SER A 163 15.29 -20.87 26.88
CA SER A 163 16.57 -20.33 26.42
C SER A 163 17.13 -21.09 25.20
N MET A 164 16.90 -22.40 25.09
CA MET A 164 17.34 -23.20 23.94
C MET A 164 16.44 -22.97 22.72
N ALA A 165 15.12 -22.86 22.91
CA ALA A 165 14.18 -22.51 21.84
C ALA A 165 14.46 -21.10 21.28
N GLN A 166 14.68 -20.11 22.15
CA GLN A 166 15.07 -18.76 21.74
C GLN A 166 16.43 -18.75 21.02
N ARG A 167 17.43 -19.49 21.50
CA ARG A 167 18.73 -19.63 20.82
C ARG A 167 18.60 -20.29 19.44
N ARG A 168 17.72 -21.29 19.29
CA ARG A 168 17.44 -21.94 17.99
C ARG A 168 16.71 -21.01 17.03
N LEU A 169 15.72 -20.25 17.49
CA LEU A 169 15.02 -19.24 16.70
C LEU A 169 15.97 -18.13 16.23
N LEU A 170 16.80 -17.61 17.13
CA LEU A 170 17.83 -16.61 16.79
C LEU A 170 18.87 -17.20 15.83
N ALA A 171 19.32 -18.43 16.05
CA ALA A 171 20.25 -19.10 15.13
C ALA A 171 19.65 -19.31 13.73
N HIS A 172 18.37 -19.74 13.67
CA HIS A 172 17.63 -19.90 12.42
C HIS A 172 17.49 -18.56 11.69
N SER A 173 17.14 -17.48 12.42
CA SER A 173 17.08 -16.13 11.87
C SER A 173 18.44 -15.71 11.29
N ARG A 174 19.59 -15.86 11.99
CA ARG A 174 20.87 -15.47 11.35
C ARG A 174 21.19 -16.24 10.07
N VAL A 175 20.89 -17.54 10.02
CA VAL A 175 21.13 -18.33 8.82
C VAL A 175 20.25 -17.82 7.67
N GLN A 176 19.00 -17.47 7.95
CA GLN A 176 18.10 -16.86 6.96
C GLN A 176 18.59 -15.49 6.50
N GLU A 177 18.98 -14.63 7.42
CA GLU A 177 19.51 -13.28 7.14
C GLU A 177 20.78 -13.34 6.28
N SER A 178 21.74 -14.19 6.69
CA SER A 178 23.00 -14.37 5.94
C SER A 178 22.76 -15.02 4.58
N SER A 179 21.85 -15.99 4.49
CA SER A 179 21.42 -16.59 3.22
C SER A 179 20.81 -15.54 2.28
N ALA A 180 19.90 -14.70 2.79
CA ALA A 180 19.25 -13.65 2.04
C ALA A 180 20.26 -12.60 1.55
N ASP A 181 21.22 -12.23 2.39
CA ASP A 181 22.29 -11.30 2.03
C ASP A 181 23.20 -11.80 0.91
N GLN A 182 23.65 -13.05 1.03
CA GLN A 182 24.54 -13.66 0.04
C GLN A 182 23.80 -13.86 -1.30
N ALA A 183 22.51 -14.17 -1.24
CA ALA A 183 21.65 -14.23 -2.41
C ALA A 183 21.48 -12.84 -3.03
N ALA A 184 21.18 -11.81 -2.24
CA ALA A 184 21.02 -10.43 -2.68
C ALA A 184 22.24 -9.90 -3.43
N LEU A 185 23.44 -10.07 -2.87
CA LEU A 185 24.69 -9.72 -3.55
C LEU A 185 24.85 -10.43 -4.88
N THR A 186 24.55 -11.73 -4.92
CA THR A 186 24.60 -12.53 -6.16
C THR A 186 23.60 -12.01 -7.20
N PHE A 187 22.39 -11.62 -6.78
CA PHE A 187 21.39 -11.06 -7.67
C PHE A 187 21.81 -9.70 -8.22
N LEU A 188 22.38 -8.83 -7.38
CA LEU A 188 22.90 -7.53 -7.79
C LEU A 188 24.06 -7.68 -8.79
N GLU A 189 25.01 -8.58 -8.53
CA GLU A 189 26.11 -8.90 -9.44
C GLU A 189 25.60 -9.44 -10.79
N GLN A 190 24.65 -10.38 -10.78
CA GLN A 190 24.06 -10.91 -12.02
C GLN A 190 23.25 -9.86 -12.78
N ALA A 191 22.57 -8.97 -12.06
CA ALA A 191 21.87 -7.81 -12.61
C ALA A 191 22.82 -6.69 -13.06
N LYS A 192 24.13 -6.81 -12.79
CA LYS A 192 25.16 -5.80 -13.07
C LYS A 192 24.90 -4.46 -12.38
N ILE A 193 24.35 -4.53 -11.17
CA ILE A 193 24.03 -3.40 -10.32
C ILE A 193 25.10 -3.30 -9.24
N ASN A 194 25.54 -2.07 -8.96
CA ASN A 194 26.48 -1.78 -7.88
C ASN A 194 25.90 -2.25 -6.51
N PRO A 195 26.54 -3.23 -5.83
CA PRO A 195 26.05 -3.77 -4.57
C PRO A 195 26.35 -2.89 -3.35
N THR A 196 27.19 -1.85 -3.48
CA THR A 196 27.66 -1.03 -2.35
C THR A 196 26.53 -0.37 -1.57
N GLY A 197 25.42 -0.03 -2.23
CA GLY A 197 24.23 0.50 -1.54
C GLY A 197 23.66 -0.44 -0.47
N MET A 198 23.81 -1.76 -0.63
CA MET A 198 23.42 -2.72 0.41
C MET A 198 24.30 -2.59 1.65
N LEU A 199 25.61 -2.39 1.47
CA LEU A 199 26.56 -2.19 2.56
C LEU A 199 26.31 -0.85 3.27
N THR A 200 26.16 0.26 2.53
CA THR A 200 25.92 1.57 3.16
C THR A 200 24.60 1.61 3.93
N PHE A 201 23.58 0.86 3.46
CA PHE A 201 22.35 0.69 4.22
C PHE A 201 22.57 -0.09 5.53
N MET A 202 23.35 -1.19 5.50
CA MET A 202 23.68 -1.94 6.71
C MET A 202 24.49 -1.11 7.72
N GLU A 203 25.42 -0.27 7.26
CA GLU A 203 26.15 0.67 8.12
C GLU A 203 25.22 1.67 8.80
N LYS A 204 24.19 2.15 8.09
CA LYS A 204 23.14 3.01 8.66
C LYS A 204 22.35 2.28 9.76
N LEU A 205 22.02 1.00 9.56
CA LEU A 205 21.38 0.17 10.60
C LEU A 205 22.29 -0.08 11.80
N LYS A 206 23.60 -0.24 11.59
CA LYS A 206 24.57 -0.41 12.68
C LYS A 206 24.53 0.75 13.66
N ALA A 207 24.32 1.98 13.18
CA ALA A 207 24.16 3.15 14.04
C ALA A 207 22.92 3.07 14.96
N GLU A 208 21.85 2.40 14.52
CA GLU A 208 20.64 2.23 15.32
C GLU A 208 20.78 1.12 16.39
N ILE A 209 21.69 0.14 16.24
CA ILE A 209 21.89 -0.94 17.23
C ILE A 209 22.23 -0.40 18.62
N TYR A 210 23.00 0.68 18.70
CA TYR A 210 23.40 1.29 19.97
C TYR A 210 22.34 2.23 20.55
N MET A 211 21.23 2.45 19.84
CA MET A 211 20.10 3.22 20.35
C MET A 211 19.23 2.37 21.29
N PRO A 212 18.53 2.99 22.25
CA PRO A 212 17.51 2.31 23.04
C PRO A 212 16.51 1.55 22.16
N SER A 213 16.04 0.37 22.60
CA SER A 213 15.17 -0.49 21.78
C SER A 213 13.87 0.18 21.29
N ASN A 214 13.38 1.20 22.00
CA ASN A 214 12.22 1.99 21.59
C ASN A 214 12.53 3.08 20.54
N GLN A 215 13.80 3.27 20.19
CA GLN A 215 14.28 4.18 19.15
C GLN A 215 14.84 3.42 17.94
N GLN A 216 15.04 2.11 18.06
CA GLN A 216 15.44 1.24 16.94
C GLN A 216 14.31 1.11 15.94
N SER A 217 14.65 1.11 14.64
CA SER A 217 13.68 0.81 13.60
C SER A 217 13.09 -0.59 13.74
N GLU A 218 11.87 -0.74 13.20
CA GLU A 218 11.23 -2.05 13.05
C GLU A 218 12.08 -2.99 12.18
N TYR A 219 12.84 -2.46 11.21
CA TYR A 219 13.75 -3.23 10.37
C TYR A 219 14.79 -4.04 11.17
N ILE A 220 15.39 -3.48 12.22
CA ILE A 220 16.36 -4.22 13.07
C ILE A 220 15.70 -5.32 13.89
N GLN A 221 14.42 -5.11 14.26
CA GLN A 221 13.65 -6.09 15.02
C GLN A 221 13.28 -7.30 14.15
N THR A 222 12.98 -7.06 12.87
CA THR A 222 12.65 -8.10 11.88
C THR A 222 13.90 -8.74 11.25
N HIS A 223 15.00 -8.01 11.13
CA HIS A 223 16.26 -8.44 10.49
C HIS A 223 17.46 -8.26 11.45
N PRO A 224 17.59 -9.12 12.48
CA PRO A 224 18.59 -8.94 13.53
C PRO A 224 20.02 -9.29 13.08
N LEU A 225 21.01 -8.95 13.93
CA LEU A 225 22.42 -9.36 13.81
C LEU A 225 23.22 -8.67 12.69
N VAL A 226 22.90 -7.41 12.45
CA VAL A 226 23.53 -6.54 11.45
C VAL A 226 25.07 -6.54 11.54
N GLU A 227 25.67 -6.43 12.73
CA GLU A 227 27.15 -6.36 12.87
C GLU A 227 27.90 -7.55 12.25
N ASN A 228 27.44 -8.78 12.51
CA ASN A 228 28.08 -9.99 12.01
C ASN A 228 27.92 -10.16 10.49
N ARG A 229 26.91 -9.49 9.90
CA ARG A 229 26.60 -9.57 8.48
C ARG A 229 27.45 -8.60 7.67
N ILE A 230 27.78 -7.43 8.24
CA ILE A 230 28.58 -6.39 7.58
C ILE A 230 29.93 -6.92 7.09
N GLU A 231 30.71 -7.60 7.94
CA GLU A 231 32.03 -8.13 7.55
C GLU A 231 31.97 -9.10 6.35
N ALA A 232 30.93 -9.95 6.32
CA ALA A 232 30.69 -10.87 5.22
C ALA A 232 30.24 -10.17 3.93
N LEU A 233 29.52 -9.04 4.05
CA LEU A 233 29.10 -8.21 2.93
C LEU A 233 30.27 -7.40 2.37
N GLU A 234 31.08 -6.77 3.23
CA GLU A 234 32.27 -5.99 2.87
C GLU A 234 33.20 -6.80 1.98
N THR A 235 33.53 -8.03 2.39
CA THR A 235 34.44 -8.90 1.63
C THR A 235 33.93 -9.16 0.20
N ARG A 236 32.62 -9.31 0.01
CA ARG A 236 32.03 -9.56 -1.31
C ARG A 236 31.83 -8.29 -2.13
N ASP A 237 31.44 -7.19 -1.49
CA ASP A 237 31.36 -5.88 -2.14
C ASP A 237 32.73 -5.49 -2.71
N GLU A 238 33.81 -5.66 -1.95
CA GLU A 238 35.20 -5.44 -2.41
C GLU A 238 35.59 -6.31 -3.61
N ALA A 239 35.10 -7.56 -3.65
CA ALA A 239 35.37 -8.48 -4.75
C ALA A 239 34.47 -8.23 -5.98
N SER A 240 33.42 -7.42 -5.86
CA SER A 240 32.45 -7.21 -6.93
C SER A 240 33.03 -6.39 -8.08
N PRO A 241 32.89 -6.83 -9.35
CA PRO A 241 33.32 -6.06 -10.50
C PRO A 241 32.48 -4.77 -10.71
N TYR A 242 31.38 -4.60 -9.97
CA TYR A 242 30.44 -3.47 -10.13
C TYR A 242 30.49 -2.44 -8.98
N LYS A 243 31.32 -2.65 -7.93
CA LYS A 243 31.41 -1.78 -6.73
C LYS A 243 31.53 -0.28 -7.03
N ASN A 244 32.30 0.07 -8.05
CA ASN A 244 32.56 1.47 -8.41
C ASN A 244 31.69 1.97 -9.57
N GLN A 245 30.71 1.18 -10.01
CA GLN A 245 29.82 1.61 -11.07
C GLN A 245 28.81 2.61 -10.50
N PRO A 246 28.74 3.84 -11.03
CA PRO A 246 27.74 4.79 -10.57
C PRO A 246 26.34 4.30 -10.94
N TYR A 247 25.35 4.57 -10.08
CA TYR A 247 23.95 4.38 -10.44
C TYR A 247 23.58 5.33 -11.59
N PRO A 248 22.69 4.91 -12.52
CA PRO A 248 22.20 5.79 -13.58
C PRO A 248 21.69 7.12 -13.02
N ALA A 249 22.01 8.24 -13.67
CA ALA A 249 21.56 9.56 -13.24
C ALA A 249 20.03 9.64 -13.14
N SER A 250 19.31 8.95 -14.03
CA SER A 250 17.85 8.82 -13.98
C SER A 250 17.35 8.15 -12.70
N TRP A 251 18.10 7.19 -12.13
CA TRP A 251 17.72 6.53 -10.88
C TRP A 251 17.95 7.42 -9.67
N VAL A 252 19.04 8.20 -9.68
CA VAL A 252 19.31 9.20 -8.64
C VAL A 252 18.23 10.29 -8.65
N GLU A 253 17.88 10.78 -9.83
CA GLU A 253 16.81 11.74 -10.03
C GLU A 253 15.45 11.18 -9.57
N ALA A 254 15.10 9.95 -9.98
CA ALA A 254 13.85 9.30 -9.59
C ALA A 254 13.78 9.04 -8.08
N HIS A 255 14.87 8.63 -7.45
CA HIS A 255 14.97 8.49 -5.99
C HIS A 255 14.65 9.80 -5.26
N ALA A 256 15.27 10.90 -5.71
CA ALA A 256 15.02 12.21 -5.14
C ALA A 256 13.55 12.65 -5.34
N ARG A 257 12.96 12.38 -6.50
CA ARG A 257 11.54 12.67 -6.79
C ARG A 257 10.59 11.84 -5.93
N MET A 258 10.86 10.55 -5.73
CA MET A 258 10.06 9.69 -4.84
C MET A 258 10.03 10.27 -3.42
N LYS A 259 11.20 10.65 -2.88
CA LYS A 259 11.30 11.28 -1.55
C LYS A 259 10.56 12.61 -1.49
N ALA A 260 10.75 13.48 -2.50
CA ALA A 260 10.05 14.75 -2.63
C ALA A 260 8.52 14.59 -2.65
N LYS A 261 8.02 13.67 -3.47
CA LYS A 261 6.60 13.38 -3.64
C LYS A 261 5.98 12.83 -2.36
N LEU A 262 6.60 11.79 -1.77
CA LEU A 262 6.13 11.20 -0.52
C LEU A 262 6.08 12.22 0.61
N ALA A 263 7.16 12.99 0.80
CA ALA A 263 7.20 14.04 1.82
C ALA A 263 6.08 15.06 1.63
N ALA A 264 5.82 15.49 0.39
CA ALA A 264 4.85 16.55 0.11
C ALA A 264 3.40 16.08 0.21
N PHE A 265 3.10 14.84 -0.16
CA PHE A 265 1.75 14.27 -0.01
C PHE A 265 1.42 13.94 1.45
N ILE A 266 2.39 13.37 2.19
CA ILE A 266 2.20 12.90 3.58
C ILE A 266 2.30 14.06 4.57
N ASN A 267 3.26 14.96 4.40
CA ASN A 267 3.52 16.08 5.31
C ASN A 267 3.78 17.40 4.54
N PRO A 268 2.78 17.97 3.87
CA PRO A 268 2.95 19.19 3.06
C PRO A 268 3.46 20.40 3.87
N GLY A 269 3.19 20.45 5.19
CA GLY A 269 3.63 21.53 6.07
C GLY A 269 5.14 21.54 6.34
N SER A 270 5.84 20.42 6.18
CA SER A 270 7.30 20.36 6.37
C SER A 270 8.09 20.79 5.15
N ILE A 271 7.47 20.86 3.97
CA ILE A 271 8.15 21.08 2.69
C ILE A 271 8.97 22.37 2.62
N PRO A 272 8.52 23.52 3.13
CA PRO A 272 9.35 24.74 3.14
C PRO A 272 10.67 24.59 3.91
N TRP A 273 10.74 23.67 4.88
CA TRP A 273 11.93 23.41 5.69
C TRP A 273 12.87 22.38 5.07
N ILE A 274 12.31 21.42 4.31
CA ILE A 274 13.07 20.38 3.61
C ILE A 274 13.60 20.92 2.27
N TYR A 275 12.79 21.68 1.55
CA TYR A 275 13.06 22.19 0.21
C TYR A 275 12.88 23.71 0.17
N SER A 276 13.96 24.43 0.50
CA SER A 276 14.01 25.91 0.44
C SER A 276 13.58 26.43 -0.94
N ASP A 277 12.95 27.59 -0.95
CA ASP A 277 12.63 28.39 -2.13
C ASP A 277 13.82 28.65 -3.07
N ARG A 278 15.06 28.62 -2.56
CA ARG A 278 16.29 28.77 -3.35
C ARG A 278 16.71 27.48 -4.07
N ASP A 279 16.23 26.32 -3.62
CA ASP A 279 16.49 25.04 -4.27
C ASP A 279 15.61 24.93 -5.52
N MET A 280 16.19 25.18 -6.68
CA MET A 280 15.51 25.15 -7.98
C MET A 280 15.59 23.79 -8.68
N SER A 281 16.08 22.75 -8.00
CA SER A 281 16.07 21.39 -8.53
C SER A 281 14.64 20.92 -8.84
N ILE A 282 14.51 19.99 -9.78
CA ILE A 282 13.20 19.44 -10.15
C ILE A 282 12.51 18.77 -8.95
N PRO A 283 13.16 17.92 -8.13
CA PRO A 283 12.54 17.34 -6.93
C PRO A 283 12.03 18.38 -5.94
N ALA A 284 12.78 19.44 -5.69
CA ALA A 284 12.38 20.50 -4.76
C ALA A 284 11.16 21.29 -5.26
N ARG A 285 11.16 21.66 -6.55
CA ARG A 285 10.01 22.29 -7.20
C ARG A 285 8.80 21.36 -7.23
N TYR A 286 9.01 20.07 -7.44
CA TYR A 286 7.97 19.05 -7.42
C TYR A 286 7.32 18.92 -6.03
N ALA A 287 8.13 18.83 -4.98
CA ALA A 287 7.65 18.83 -3.60
C ALA A 287 6.83 20.08 -3.28
N ARG A 288 7.29 21.27 -3.68
CA ARG A 288 6.56 22.53 -3.43
C ARG A 288 5.24 22.60 -4.21
N ALA A 289 5.21 22.11 -5.45
CA ALA A 289 3.98 22.07 -6.26
C ALA A 289 2.92 21.18 -5.60
N ILE A 290 3.33 19.99 -5.14
CA ILE A 290 2.47 19.07 -4.41
C ILE A 290 2.03 19.68 -3.07
N ALA A 291 2.94 20.29 -2.31
CA ALA A 291 2.60 20.91 -1.03
C ALA A 291 1.57 22.03 -1.19
N ALA A 292 1.73 22.88 -2.21
CA ALA A 292 0.75 23.91 -2.55
C ALA A 292 -0.61 23.30 -2.88
N TYR A 293 -0.64 22.23 -3.67
CA TYR A 293 -1.87 21.50 -4.00
C TYR A 293 -2.53 20.91 -2.75
N ARG A 294 -1.77 20.23 -1.89
CA ARG A 294 -2.28 19.64 -0.63
C ARG A 294 -2.75 20.68 0.39
N ASN A 295 -2.23 21.91 0.30
CA ASN A 295 -2.66 23.05 1.11
C ASN A 295 -3.78 23.88 0.43
N ASN A 296 -4.41 23.37 -0.63
CA ASN A 296 -5.48 24.04 -1.40
C ASN A 296 -5.07 25.40 -2.01
N GLN A 297 -3.79 25.60 -2.28
CA GLN A 297 -3.26 26.81 -2.93
C GLN A 297 -3.31 26.64 -4.46
N VAL A 298 -4.54 26.66 -5.01
CA VAL A 298 -4.84 26.31 -6.40
C VAL A 298 -3.93 26.99 -7.43
N ASP A 299 -3.87 28.33 -7.42
CA ASP A 299 -3.13 29.08 -8.44
C ASP A 299 -1.62 28.85 -8.33
N SER A 300 -1.10 28.74 -7.09
CA SER A 300 0.31 28.42 -6.84
C SER A 300 0.66 27.01 -7.34
N ALA A 301 -0.16 26.01 -7.01
CA ALA A 301 0.03 24.63 -7.42
C ALA A 301 0.05 24.50 -8.95
N LEU A 302 -0.95 25.09 -9.63
CA LEU A 302 -1.07 25.06 -11.08
C LEU A 302 0.08 25.80 -11.78
N SER A 303 0.50 26.96 -11.26
CA SER A 303 1.67 27.67 -11.79
C SER A 303 2.95 26.84 -11.65
N GLN A 304 3.17 26.21 -10.49
CA GLN A 304 4.39 25.45 -10.24
C GLN A 304 4.46 24.16 -11.08
N ILE A 305 3.35 23.44 -11.24
CA ILE A 305 3.31 22.27 -12.12
C ILE A 305 3.45 22.65 -13.60
N ASP A 306 2.97 23.82 -14.01
CA ASP A 306 3.17 24.33 -15.37
C ASP A 306 4.64 24.62 -15.64
N ASP A 307 5.37 25.19 -14.69
CA ASP A 307 6.80 25.41 -14.84
C ASP A 307 7.60 24.10 -14.85
N LEU A 308 7.12 23.05 -14.16
CA LEU A 308 7.70 21.71 -14.25
C LEU A 308 7.45 21.09 -15.63
N LEU A 309 6.25 21.23 -16.18
CA LEU A 309 5.91 20.78 -17.53
C LEU A 309 6.60 21.58 -18.64
N LYS A 310 7.00 22.83 -18.40
CA LYS A 310 7.88 23.57 -19.32
C LYS A 310 9.28 22.96 -19.36
N ALA A 311 9.81 22.53 -18.21
CA ALA A 311 11.10 21.89 -18.13
C ALA A 311 11.06 20.47 -18.71
N GLU A 312 9.99 19.72 -18.45
CA GLU A 312 9.81 18.33 -18.91
C GLU A 312 8.42 18.11 -19.55
N PRO A 313 8.21 18.53 -20.81
CA PRO A 313 6.89 18.51 -21.46
C PRO A 313 6.30 17.11 -21.72
N GLN A 314 7.14 16.07 -21.61
CA GLN A 314 6.78 14.67 -21.83
C GLN A 314 6.89 13.84 -20.54
N ASN A 315 6.98 14.47 -19.36
CA ASN A 315 6.95 13.72 -18.11
C ASN A 315 5.51 13.26 -17.80
N PRO A 316 5.20 11.95 -17.86
CA PRO A 316 3.84 11.45 -17.65
C PRO A 316 3.34 11.70 -16.23
N TYR A 317 4.21 11.73 -15.23
CA TYR A 317 3.85 11.93 -13.82
C TYR A 317 3.52 13.39 -13.51
N PHE A 318 4.14 14.34 -14.21
CA PHE A 318 3.75 15.75 -14.12
C PHE A 318 2.43 16.02 -14.83
N LEU A 319 2.18 15.34 -15.96
CA LEU A 319 0.90 15.39 -16.65
C LEU A 319 -0.22 14.79 -15.78
N GLU A 320 0.02 13.63 -15.17
CA GLU A 320 -0.87 12.99 -14.19
C GLU A 320 -1.19 13.96 -13.05
N LEU A 321 -0.17 14.52 -12.38
CA LEU A 321 -0.37 15.41 -11.25
C LEU A 321 -1.15 16.68 -11.64
N LYS A 322 -0.87 17.27 -12.81
CA LYS A 322 -1.64 18.42 -13.29
C LYS A 322 -3.10 18.05 -13.56
N GLY A 323 -3.34 16.88 -14.17
CA GLY A 323 -4.68 16.33 -14.35
C GLY A 323 -5.41 16.16 -13.03
N GLN A 324 -4.74 15.62 -12.01
CA GLN A 324 -5.27 15.45 -10.66
C GLN A 324 -5.62 16.77 -10.00
N MET A 325 -4.70 17.74 -10.00
CA MET A 325 -4.94 19.07 -9.45
C MET A 325 -6.17 19.73 -10.10
N LEU A 326 -6.30 19.62 -11.43
CA LEU A 326 -7.44 20.21 -12.14
C LEU A 326 -8.76 19.51 -11.76
N VAL A 327 -8.80 18.19 -11.73
CA VAL A 327 -10.00 17.43 -11.34
C VAL A 327 -10.42 17.77 -9.91
N ASP A 328 -9.49 17.72 -8.96
CA ASP A 328 -9.79 17.91 -7.54
C ASP A 328 -10.24 19.36 -7.22
N PHE A 329 -9.83 20.33 -8.03
CA PHE A 329 -10.30 21.71 -7.95
C PHE A 329 -11.54 22.00 -8.83
N GLY A 330 -12.28 20.95 -9.23
CA GLY A 330 -13.55 21.07 -9.96
C GLY A 330 -13.41 21.44 -11.44
N ARG A 331 -12.20 21.36 -12.00
CA ARG A 331 -11.88 21.65 -13.41
C ARG A 331 -11.69 20.35 -14.20
N GLY A 332 -12.61 19.38 -14.02
CA GLY A 332 -12.51 18.03 -14.58
C GLY A 332 -12.20 17.99 -16.08
N SER A 333 -12.99 18.71 -16.90
CA SER A 333 -12.81 18.74 -18.36
C SER A 333 -11.45 19.29 -18.78
N ALA A 334 -10.88 20.22 -18.01
CA ALA A 334 -9.54 20.76 -18.27
C ALA A 334 -8.41 19.77 -17.94
N GLY A 335 -8.66 18.81 -17.04
CA GLY A 335 -7.72 17.75 -16.67
C GLY A 335 -7.58 16.65 -17.73
N LEU A 336 -8.66 16.35 -18.48
CA LEU A 336 -8.72 15.24 -19.43
C LEU A 336 -7.56 15.18 -20.44
N PRO A 337 -7.14 16.29 -21.10
CA PRO A 337 -6.04 16.25 -22.06
C PRO A 337 -4.72 15.82 -21.44
N PHE A 338 -4.48 16.15 -20.16
CA PHE A 338 -3.25 15.79 -19.46
C PHE A 338 -3.22 14.30 -19.14
N TYR A 339 -4.34 13.72 -18.66
CA TYR A 339 -4.43 12.28 -18.45
C TYR A 339 -4.31 11.47 -19.75
N ARG A 340 -4.98 11.90 -20.83
CA ARG A 340 -4.86 11.22 -22.14
C ARG A 340 -3.41 11.21 -22.62
N LYS A 341 -2.72 12.35 -22.55
CA LYS A 341 -1.29 12.44 -22.90
C LYS A 341 -0.41 11.60 -21.97
N ALA A 342 -0.71 11.53 -20.67
CA ALA A 342 0.02 10.69 -19.73
C ALA A 342 -0.13 9.19 -20.08
N ILE A 343 -1.34 8.76 -20.47
CA ILE A 343 -1.62 7.38 -20.91
C ILE A 343 -0.94 7.08 -22.25
N ASP A 344 -0.87 8.04 -23.19
CA ASP A 344 -0.13 7.85 -24.45
C ASP A 344 1.35 7.56 -24.19
N LEU A 345 1.93 8.20 -23.16
CA LEU A 345 3.32 8.00 -22.73
C LEU A 345 3.50 6.73 -21.88
N LEU A 346 2.51 6.38 -21.06
CA LEU A 346 2.52 5.19 -20.18
C LEU A 346 1.26 4.34 -20.39
N PRO A 347 1.12 3.64 -21.53
CA PRO A 347 -0.11 2.92 -21.87
C PRO A 347 -0.38 1.70 -20.99
N LYS A 348 0.61 1.23 -20.23
CA LYS A 348 0.51 0.08 -19.31
C LYS A 348 0.30 0.49 -17.86
N ALA A 349 0.09 1.77 -17.56
CA ALA A 349 -0.16 2.24 -16.19
C ALA A 349 -1.66 2.20 -15.88
N PRO A 350 -2.17 1.23 -15.08
CA PRO A 350 -3.60 1.11 -14.82
C PRO A 350 -4.14 2.25 -13.95
N LEU A 351 -3.35 2.77 -13.01
CA LEU A 351 -3.75 3.89 -12.14
C LEU A 351 -4.06 5.17 -12.94
N LEU A 352 -3.34 5.45 -14.02
CA LEU A 352 -3.65 6.57 -14.93
C LEU A 352 -5.00 6.39 -15.61
N ARG A 353 -5.35 5.15 -15.99
CA ARG A 353 -6.65 4.85 -16.60
C ARG A 353 -7.78 4.99 -15.59
N ILE A 354 -7.57 4.58 -14.34
CA ILE A 354 -8.52 4.80 -13.24
C ILE A 354 -8.74 6.31 -13.03
N ALA A 355 -7.67 7.10 -13.00
CA ALA A 355 -7.74 8.55 -12.84
C ALA A 355 -8.47 9.23 -14.01
N LEU A 356 -8.20 8.81 -15.26
CA LEU A 356 -8.92 9.29 -16.43
C LEU A 356 -10.41 8.91 -16.37
N GLY A 357 -10.73 7.66 -16.01
CA GLY A 357 -12.11 7.18 -15.87
C GLY A 357 -12.88 8.00 -14.84
N HIS A 358 -12.28 8.28 -13.69
CA HIS A 358 -12.84 9.18 -12.68
C HIS A 358 -13.09 10.59 -13.25
N ALA A 359 -12.08 11.18 -13.89
CA ALA A 359 -12.18 12.51 -14.48
C ALA A 359 -13.29 12.61 -15.54
N LEU A 360 -13.47 11.56 -16.35
CA LEU A 360 -14.53 11.47 -17.36
C LEU A 360 -15.93 11.37 -16.72
N ILE A 361 -16.07 10.59 -15.64
CA ILE A 361 -17.33 10.46 -14.90
C ILE A 361 -17.75 11.79 -14.27
N GLU A 362 -16.81 12.50 -13.64
CA GLU A 362 -17.03 13.80 -13.01
C GLU A 362 -17.34 14.90 -14.04
N SER A 363 -16.75 14.80 -15.24
CA SER A 363 -16.95 15.78 -16.31
C SER A 363 -18.18 15.50 -17.19
N ALA A 364 -18.83 14.35 -17.03
CA ALA A 364 -19.97 13.95 -17.83
C ALA A 364 -21.19 14.87 -17.55
N PRO A 365 -21.85 15.44 -18.57
CA PRO A 365 -23.04 16.26 -18.37
C PRO A 365 -24.20 15.44 -17.80
N ALA A 366 -25.08 16.10 -17.06
CA ALA A 366 -26.23 15.47 -16.41
C ALA A 366 -27.35 15.02 -17.38
N SER A 367 -27.28 15.37 -18.67
CA SER A 367 -28.38 15.13 -19.61
C SER A 367 -28.32 13.77 -20.30
N SER A 368 -29.49 13.15 -20.37
CA SER A 368 -29.81 11.81 -20.88
C SER A 368 -29.65 11.66 -22.40
N SER A 369 -28.46 11.22 -22.82
CA SER A 369 -28.22 10.40 -24.02
C SER A 369 -26.78 9.86 -23.92
N PRO A 370 -26.52 8.59 -24.28
CA PRO A 370 -25.33 7.86 -23.84
C PRO A 370 -24.05 8.59 -24.18
N ASP A 371 -23.48 9.25 -23.16
CA ASP A 371 -22.35 10.15 -23.31
C ASP A 371 -21.13 9.35 -23.75
N ALA A 372 -20.51 9.77 -24.86
CA ALA A 372 -19.26 9.21 -25.34
C ALA A 372 -18.19 9.20 -24.23
N SER A 373 -18.24 10.19 -23.31
CA SER A 373 -17.35 10.29 -22.16
C SER A 373 -17.57 9.15 -21.15
N LEU A 374 -18.82 8.75 -20.87
CA LEU A 374 -19.10 7.62 -19.98
C LEU A 374 -18.69 6.29 -20.61
N ARG A 375 -18.87 6.13 -21.93
CA ARG A 375 -18.39 4.96 -22.67
C ARG A 375 -16.87 4.88 -22.68
N GLU A 376 -16.18 6.01 -22.89
CA GLU A 376 -14.74 6.11 -22.76
C GLU A 376 -14.30 5.75 -21.33
N ALA A 377 -14.98 6.26 -20.30
CA ALA A 377 -14.66 5.96 -18.91
C ALA A 377 -14.74 4.45 -18.63
N ILE A 378 -15.82 3.78 -19.08
CA ILE A 378 -15.98 2.34 -18.94
C ILE A 378 -14.86 1.59 -19.66
N ASP A 379 -14.53 1.92 -20.92
CA ASP A 379 -13.43 1.27 -21.65
C ASP A 379 -12.09 1.41 -20.92
N GLN A 380 -11.77 2.60 -20.42
CA GLN A 380 -10.53 2.83 -19.68
C GLN A 380 -10.49 2.06 -18.35
N LEU A 381 -11.59 2.05 -17.60
CA LEU A 381 -11.70 1.35 -16.32
C LEU A 381 -11.72 -0.18 -16.50
N GLU A 382 -12.36 -0.71 -17.53
CA GLU A 382 -12.35 -2.16 -17.83
C GLU A 382 -10.97 -2.64 -18.25
N ARG A 383 -10.19 -1.83 -18.98
CA ARG A 383 -8.78 -2.13 -19.25
C ARG A 383 -7.97 -2.13 -17.97
N ALA A 384 -8.15 -1.13 -17.11
CA ALA A 384 -7.47 -1.08 -15.81
C ALA A 384 -7.85 -2.27 -14.92
N ALA A 385 -9.07 -2.81 -15.03
CA ALA A 385 -9.54 -3.93 -14.22
C ALA A 385 -8.79 -5.24 -14.51
N GLN A 386 -8.13 -5.35 -15.66
CA GLN A 386 -7.30 -6.51 -16.00
C GLN A 386 -6.04 -6.57 -15.13
N ASP A 387 -5.48 -5.40 -14.82
CA ASP A 387 -4.26 -5.26 -14.01
C ASP A 387 -4.58 -4.99 -12.53
N GLU A 388 -5.73 -4.37 -12.24
CA GLU A 388 -6.17 -3.94 -10.90
C GLU A 388 -7.51 -4.56 -10.47
N PRO A 389 -7.71 -5.90 -10.55
CA PRO A 389 -8.99 -6.54 -10.25
C PRO A 389 -9.40 -6.43 -8.78
N ASN A 390 -8.47 -6.09 -7.88
CA ASN A 390 -8.73 -5.95 -6.45
C ASN A 390 -8.90 -4.48 -6.02
N SER A 391 -9.02 -3.55 -6.97
CA SER A 391 -9.23 -2.12 -6.66
C SER A 391 -10.71 -1.84 -6.37
N THR A 392 -11.02 -1.62 -5.09
CA THR A 392 -12.38 -1.25 -4.65
C THR A 392 -12.86 0.05 -5.31
N GLN A 393 -11.96 1.02 -5.47
CA GLN A 393 -12.25 2.30 -6.11
C GLN A 393 -12.57 2.13 -7.60
N LEU A 394 -11.85 1.25 -8.31
CA LEU A 394 -12.12 0.96 -9.71
C LEU A 394 -13.54 0.38 -9.87
N HIS A 395 -13.91 -0.62 -9.07
CA HIS A 395 -15.25 -1.20 -9.10
C HIS A 395 -16.34 -0.17 -8.78
N ARG A 396 -16.08 0.72 -7.81
CA ARG A 396 -16.98 1.85 -7.51
C ARG A 396 -17.17 2.77 -8.72
N PHE A 397 -16.10 3.14 -9.42
CA PHE A 397 -16.20 3.99 -10.61
C PHE A 397 -16.91 3.31 -11.78
N LEU A 398 -16.64 2.02 -12.03
CA LEU A 398 -17.40 1.25 -13.02
C LEU A 398 -18.89 1.21 -12.68
N ALA A 399 -19.23 0.97 -11.41
CA ALA A 399 -20.63 0.98 -10.97
C ALA A 399 -21.32 2.33 -11.22
N ILE A 400 -20.64 3.44 -10.91
CA ILE A 400 -21.16 4.79 -11.16
C ILE A 400 -21.33 5.05 -12.67
N ALA A 401 -20.34 4.68 -13.49
CA ALA A 401 -20.38 4.90 -14.93
C ALA A 401 -21.50 4.09 -15.60
N TYR A 402 -21.61 2.79 -15.29
CA TYR A 402 -22.70 1.93 -15.80
C TYR A 402 -24.07 2.42 -15.32
N GLY A 403 -24.20 2.83 -14.05
CA GLY A 403 -25.44 3.38 -13.51
C GLY A 403 -25.87 4.66 -14.21
N LYS A 404 -24.95 5.60 -14.47
CA LYS A 404 -25.22 6.82 -15.25
C LYS A 404 -25.59 6.52 -16.71
N LEU A 405 -25.08 5.43 -17.26
CA LEU A 405 -25.42 4.96 -18.62
C LEU A 405 -26.76 4.21 -18.68
N GLY A 406 -27.36 3.88 -17.52
CA GLY A 406 -28.62 3.13 -17.40
C GLY A 406 -28.46 1.61 -17.38
N ASP A 407 -27.23 1.08 -17.32
CA ASP A 407 -26.98 -0.35 -17.17
C ASP A 407 -26.95 -0.74 -15.68
N GLU A 408 -28.14 -0.85 -15.09
CA GLU A 408 -28.31 -1.17 -13.67
C GLU A 408 -27.73 -2.55 -13.31
N ASN A 409 -27.76 -3.52 -14.22
CA ASN A 409 -27.28 -4.86 -13.96
C ASN A 409 -25.76 -4.87 -13.80
N MET A 410 -25.03 -4.27 -14.74
CA MET A 410 -23.58 -4.15 -14.62
C MET A 410 -23.16 -3.26 -13.45
N ALA A 411 -23.93 -2.20 -13.16
CA ALA A 411 -23.68 -1.37 -11.98
C ALA A 411 -23.74 -2.20 -10.68
N LYS A 412 -24.79 -3.01 -10.50
CA LYS A 412 -24.95 -3.89 -9.35
C LYS A 412 -23.87 -4.97 -9.25
N VAL A 413 -23.44 -5.56 -10.38
CA VAL A 413 -22.32 -6.52 -10.39
C VAL A 413 -21.07 -5.89 -9.80
N HIS A 414 -20.70 -4.69 -10.24
CA HIS A 414 -19.50 -4.03 -9.75
C HIS A 414 -19.62 -3.57 -8.28
N LEU A 415 -20.82 -3.17 -7.82
CA LEU A 415 -21.08 -2.94 -6.39
C LEU A 415 -20.91 -4.22 -5.58
N ALA A 416 -21.32 -5.37 -6.12
CA ALA A 416 -21.17 -6.66 -5.47
C ALA A 416 -19.68 -7.06 -5.36
N GLU A 417 -18.90 -6.88 -6.43
CA GLU A 417 -17.46 -7.16 -6.45
C GLU A 417 -16.68 -6.24 -5.50
N GLU A 418 -16.99 -4.94 -5.47
CA GLU A 418 -16.42 -4.01 -4.47
C GLU A 418 -16.71 -4.49 -3.04
N ALA A 419 -17.94 -4.93 -2.79
CA ALA A 419 -18.36 -5.40 -1.49
C ALA A 419 -17.66 -6.70 -1.08
N LEU A 420 -17.39 -7.61 -2.02
CA LEU A 420 -16.56 -8.80 -1.77
C LEU A 420 -15.15 -8.42 -1.31
N LEU A 421 -14.50 -7.48 -2.00
CA LEU A 421 -13.16 -7.01 -1.66
C LEU A 421 -13.10 -6.38 -0.26
N GLN A 422 -14.22 -5.78 0.18
CA GLN A 422 -14.37 -5.20 1.52
C GLN A 422 -14.94 -6.17 2.55
N ARG A 423 -15.15 -7.45 2.19
CA ARG A 423 -15.77 -8.50 3.03
C ARG A 423 -17.18 -8.16 3.53
N ARG A 424 -17.92 -7.33 2.79
CA ARG A 424 -19.34 -7.02 3.03
C ARG A 424 -20.23 -8.04 2.31
N PHE A 425 -20.16 -9.30 2.75
CA PHE A 425 -20.75 -10.45 2.05
C PHE A 425 -22.26 -10.36 1.89
N ASP A 426 -23.00 -9.93 2.91
CA ASP A 426 -24.46 -9.75 2.86
C ASP A 426 -24.87 -8.79 1.74
N TYR A 427 -24.18 -7.64 1.65
CA TYR A 427 -24.44 -6.65 0.63
C TYR A 427 -24.02 -7.15 -0.76
N ALA A 428 -22.89 -7.85 -0.86
CA ALA A 428 -22.47 -8.47 -2.13
C ALA A 428 -23.52 -9.47 -2.65
N LYS A 429 -24.06 -10.30 -1.76
CA LYS A 429 -25.12 -11.26 -2.04
C LYS A 429 -26.40 -10.57 -2.51
N GLU A 430 -26.85 -9.56 -1.78
CA GLU A 430 -28.05 -8.78 -2.13
C GLU A 430 -27.94 -8.18 -3.55
N GLN A 431 -26.81 -7.54 -3.87
CA GLN A 431 -26.60 -6.95 -5.19
C GLN A 431 -26.59 -8.02 -6.29
N ALA A 432 -25.91 -9.14 -6.07
CA ALA A 432 -25.82 -10.23 -7.05
C ALA A 432 -27.17 -10.93 -7.28
N GLU A 433 -27.94 -11.22 -6.24
CA GLU A 433 -29.31 -11.74 -6.37
C GLU A 433 -30.22 -10.76 -7.13
N GLY A 434 -30.04 -9.46 -6.88
CA GLY A 434 -30.73 -8.39 -7.62
C GLY A 434 -30.47 -8.46 -9.13
N VAL A 435 -29.24 -8.77 -9.53
CA VAL A 435 -28.86 -8.97 -10.95
C VAL A 435 -29.51 -10.23 -11.50
N LEU A 436 -29.43 -11.37 -10.81
CA LEU A 436 -29.98 -12.64 -11.31
C LEU A 436 -31.50 -12.62 -11.54
N LYS A 437 -32.23 -11.76 -10.82
CA LYS A 437 -33.68 -11.58 -10.97
C LYS A 437 -34.07 -10.84 -12.26
N HIS A 438 -33.22 -9.95 -12.77
CA HIS A 438 -33.57 -9.01 -13.85
C HIS A 438 -32.69 -9.12 -15.10
N ALA A 439 -31.46 -9.63 -14.98
CA ALA A 439 -30.55 -9.80 -16.10
C ALA A 439 -30.95 -10.99 -16.97
N GLU A 440 -30.74 -10.86 -18.28
CA GLU A 440 -30.90 -11.97 -19.22
C GLU A 440 -29.97 -13.13 -18.85
N LYS A 441 -30.51 -14.36 -18.86
CA LYS A 441 -29.77 -15.56 -18.51
C LYS A 441 -28.56 -15.73 -19.45
N ASN A 442 -27.40 -16.07 -18.87
CA ASN A 442 -26.11 -16.20 -19.57
C ASN A 442 -25.50 -14.88 -20.11
N SER A 443 -26.09 -13.72 -19.81
CA SER A 443 -25.41 -12.43 -20.06
C SER A 443 -24.14 -12.28 -19.20
N LYS A 444 -23.23 -11.38 -19.60
CA LYS A 444 -21.99 -11.06 -18.84
C LYS A 444 -22.32 -10.73 -17.38
N ALA A 445 -23.34 -9.89 -17.15
CA ALA A 445 -23.76 -9.51 -15.80
C ALA A 445 -24.28 -10.72 -14.99
N TRP A 446 -25.10 -11.57 -15.62
CA TRP A 446 -25.66 -12.76 -14.98
C TRP A 446 -24.58 -13.77 -14.57
N LEU A 447 -23.59 -14.02 -15.43
CA LEU A 447 -22.48 -14.93 -15.13
C LEU A 447 -21.64 -14.41 -13.95
N ARG A 448 -21.24 -13.13 -13.98
CA ARG A 448 -20.45 -12.52 -12.91
C ARG A 448 -21.20 -12.48 -11.57
N ALA A 449 -22.51 -12.22 -11.58
CA ALA A 449 -23.33 -12.27 -10.38
C ALA A 449 -23.37 -13.69 -9.78
N LYS A 450 -23.40 -14.74 -10.60
CA LYS A 450 -23.28 -16.12 -10.11
C LYS A 450 -21.93 -16.43 -9.49
N ASP A 451 -20.85 -15.92 -10.07
CA ASP A 451 -19.51 -16.10 -9.52
C ASP A 451 -19.40 -15.44 -8.14
N VAL A 452 -19.96 -14.24 -7.99
CA VAL A 452 -20.05 -13.55 -6.69
C VAL A 452 -20.80 -14.38 -5.65
N LEU A 453 -22.00 -14.89 -5.98
CA LEU A 453 -22.78 -15.70 -5.04
C LEU A 453 -22.06 -17.00 -4.66
N SER A 454 -21.45 -17.65 -5.64
CA SER A 454 -20.66 -18.87 -5.41
C SER A 454 -19.49 -18.60 -4.46
N PHE A 455 -18.84 -17.44 -4.59
CA PHE A 455 -17.78 -17.02 -3.69
C PHE A 455 -18.29 -16.79 -2.26
N VAL A 456 -19.42 -16.08 -2.09
CA VAL A 456 -20.03 -15.83 -0.77
C VAL A 456 -20.41 -17.14 -0.08
N GLU A 457 -21.13 -18.02 -0.76
CA GLU A 457 -21.59 -19.30 -0.19
C GLU A 457 -20.45 -20.20 0.28
N ASN A 458 -19.30 -20.16 -0.41
CA ASN A 458 -18.12 -20.93 -0.01
C ASN A 458 -17.42 -20.35 1.23
N ASN A 459 -17.47 -19.02 1.42
CA ASN A 459 -16.85 -18.36 2.58
C ASN A 459 -17.79 -18.30 3.81
N GLU A 460 -19.09 -18.53 3.65
CA GLU A 460 -20.02 -18.68 4.79
C GLU A 460 -19.98 -20.08 5.42
N LYS A 461 -19.46 -21.09 4.70
CA LYS A 461 -19.43 -22.51 5.13
C LYS A 461 -18.11 -22.95 5.78
N GLY A 462 -17.06 -22.15 5.68
CA GLY A 462 -15.73 -22.42 6.26
C GLY A 462 -15.39 -21.40 7.32
#